data_AF-A0A7S0KYF7-F1
#
_entry.id   AF-A0A7S0KYF7-F1
#
_cell.length_a   1.000
_cell.length_b   1.000
_cell.length_c   1.000
_cell.angle_alpha   90.00
_cell.angle_beta   90.00
_cell.angle_gamma   90.00
#
_symmetry.space_group_name_H-M   'P 1'
#
loop_
_entity.id
_entity.type
_entity.pdbx_description
1 polymer ?
#
loop_
_entity_poly.entity_id
_entity_poly.type
_entity_poly.pdbx_seq_one_letter_code
_entity_poly.pdbx_strand_id
1 'polypeptide(L)'
;VMVQLHLSICKDTTEPPQVEDDHLRDFVFVRSATDVQHTYIPFVKRPPHKAATLDLATRKKKVRLLQENGADSSVARRFVPGDDHPLRQYFHSRTNLPMLEGEWEEDSDDEPDETWLHKMSEQLLDEFEDVSTKEKKFMKVWNRFIKSHTIIADNSLPSSCMNFLRNQYYMLQENDLRQNLLLHFMNLWDEGLLSSKHIMDCMVEYDSLVESVP
;
A
#
# COMPACT_ATOMS: atom_id res chain seq x y z
N VAL A 1 -29.08 26.65 4.20
CA VAL A 1 -28.01 27.45 3.56
C VAL A 1 -27.57 26.67 2.34
N MET A 2 -28.03 27.09 1.17
CA MET A 2 -27.82 26.40 -0.12
C MET A 2 -26.54 26.99 -0.72
N VAL A 3 -25.46 26.20 -0.81
CA VAL A 3 -24.20 26.67 -1.39
C VAL A 3 -24.30 26.51 -2.90
N GLN A 4 -24.54 27.63 -3.59
CA GLN A 4 -24.63 27.70 -5.04
C GLN A 4 -23.20 27.86 -5.60
N LEU A 5 -22.63 26.76 -6.10
CA LEU A 5 -21.32 26.79 -6.78
C LEU A 5 -21.52 27.34 -8.20
N HIS A 6 -21.07 28.56 -8.43
CA HIS A 6 -21.03 29.18 -9.76
C HIS A 6 -19.76 28.69 -10.47
N LEU A 7 -19.89 27.71 -11.37
CA LEU A 7 -18.79 27.33 -12.27
C LEU A 7 -18.80 28.25 -13.50
N SER A 8 -17.86 29.19 -13.54
CA SER A 8 -17.57 29.98 -14.74
C SER A 8 -16.71 29.15 -15.69
N ILE A 9 -17.24 28.83 -16.88
CA ILE A 9 -16.52 28.10 -17.93
C ILE A 9 -15.71 29.12 -18.74
N CYS A 10 -14.43 29.31 -18.43
CA CYS A 10 -13.51 30.01 -19.33
C CYS A 10 -13.13 29.09 -20.50
N LYS A 11 -13.32 29.58 -21.71
CA LYS A 11 -12.80 28.97 -22.95
C LYS A 11 -11.46 29.64 -23.27
N ASP A 12 -10.37 29.17 -22.67
CA ASP A 12 -9.05 29.63 -23.09
C ASP A 12 -8.38 28.61 -24.01
N THR A 13 -7.91 29.15 -25.14
CA THR A 13 -7.40 28.45 -26.31
C THR A 13 -5.89 28.67 -26.38
N THR A 14 -5.18 28.26 -25.34
CA THR A 14 -3.74 28.50 -25.23
C THR A 14 -3.05 27.28 -24.65
N GLU A 15 -1.86 26.98 -25.19
CA GLU A 15 -1.04 25.79 -24.97
C GLU A 15 -0.81 25.45 -23.48
N PRO A 16 -0.67 24.15 -23.13
CA PRO A 16 -0.49 23.74 -21.74
C PRO A 16 0.88 24.23 -21.20
N PRO A 17 0.92 24.86 -20.02
CA PRO A 17 2.19 25.20 -19.38
C PRO A 17 2.87 23.93 -18.85
N GLN A 18 4.20 23.88 -18.92
CA GLN A 18 5.01 22.82 -18.34
C GLN A 18 4.93 22.89 -16.81
N VAL A 19 4.61 21.77 -16.18
CA VAL A 19 4.45 21.65 -14.72
C VAL A 19 5.79 21.16 -14.15
N GLU A 20 6.42 21.97 -13.30
CA GLU A 20 7.55 21.52 -12.47
C GLU A 20 6.99 20.77 -11.23
N ASP A 21 7.52 19.58 -10.97
CA ASP A 21 7.09 18.63 -9.93
C ASP A 21 7.52 19.05 -8.50
N ASP A 22 7.21 20.28 -8.10
CA ASP A 22 7.67 20.83 -6.80
C ASP A 22 6.67 20.60 -5.64
N HIS A 23 5.63 19.79 -5.85
CA HIS A 23 4.47 19.67 -4.94
C HIS A 23 4.40 18.36 -4.13
N LEU A 24 5.41 17.49 -4.20
CA LEU A 24 5.50 16.30 -3.35
C LEU A 24 6.31 16.58 -2.08
N ARG A 25 5.63 16.90 -0.98
CA ARG A 25 6.15 16.68 0.37
C ARG A 25 5.09 15.97 1.22
N ASP A 26 5.49 14.85 1.82
CA ASP A 26 4.78 14.10 2.86
C ASP A 26 3.34 13.64 2.56
N PHE A 27 3.01 13.31 1.30
CA PHE A 27 1.73 12.68 0.88
C PHE A 27 0.43 13.36 1.37
N VAL A 28 0.52 14.60 1.88
CA VAL A 28 -0.60 15.38 2.40
C VAL A 28 -0.62 16.71 1.66
N PHE A 29 -1.75 16.97 0.99
CA PHE A 29 -1.98 18.25 0.32
C PHE A 29 -2.14 19.38 1.34
N VAL A 30 -1.06 20.11 1.62
CA VAL A 30 -1.10 21.33 2.43
C VAL A 30 -1.36 22.52 1.51
N ARG A 31 -2.56 23.11 1.60
CA ARG A 31 -2.84 24.41 0.96
C ARG A 31 -2.02 25.50 1.65
N SER A 32 -0.91 25.90 1.05
CA SER A 32 -0.24 27.16 1.39
C SER A 32 -1.18 28.32 1.08
N ALA A 33 -1.55 29.11 2.09
CA ALA A 33 -2.48 30.23 1.94
C ALA A 33 -2.00 31.34 0.98
N THR A 34 -0.73 31.29 0.58
CA THR A 34 -0.09 32.32 -0.25
C THR A 34 0.15 31.88 -1.69
N ASP A 35 -0.11 30.62 -2.06
CA ASP A 35 0.12 30.16 -3.43
C ASP A 35 -1.17 29.57 -4.01
N VAL A 36 -1.88 30.40 -4.78
CA VAL A 36 -3.08 30.00 -5.53
C VAL A 36 -2.62 29.34 -6.83
N GLN A 37 -1.73 28.36 -6.76
CA GLN A 37 -1.52 27.46 -7.88
C GLN A 37 -2.74 26.55 -7.93
N HIS A 38 -3.69 26.95 -8.79
CA HIS A 38 -4.79 26.08 -9.19
C HIS A 38 -4.18 24.76 -9.66
N THR A 39 -4.39 23.70 -8.88
CA THR A 39 -4.12 22.34 -9.32
C THR A 39 -4.95 22.14 -10.59
N TYR A 40 -4.28 22.17 -11.74
CA TYR A 40 -4.92 21.91 -13.01
C TYR A 40 -5.19 20.42 -13.06
N ILE A 41 -6.40 20.02 -12.68
CA ILE A 41 -6.89 18.68 -12.96
C ILE A 41 -7.27 18.70 -14.45
N PRO A 42 -6.50 18.08 -15.36
CA PRO A 42 -6.86 18.06 -16.76
C PRO A 42 -8.20 17.35 -16.87
N PHE A 43 -9.25 18.10 -17.20
CA PHE A 43 -10.48 17.48 -17.64
C PHE A 43 -10.18 16.86 -19.00
N VAL A 44 -9.97 15.54 -19.03
CA VAL A 44 -9.84 14.79 -20.27
C VAL A 44 -11.17 14.90 -21.01
N LYS A 45 -11.31 15.92 -21.86
CA LYS A 45 -12.46 16.09 -22.75
C LYS A 45 -12.49 14.91 -23.70
N ARG A 46 -13.23 13.86 -23.32
CA ARG A 46 -13.58 12.81 -24.26
C ARG A 46 -14.55 13.43 -25.26
N PRO A 47 -14.21 13.54 -26.55
CA PRO A 47 -15.21 13.92 -27.54
C PRO A 47 -16.33 12.85 -27.48
N PRO A 48 -17.61 13.24 -27.60
CA PRO A 48 -18.75 12.36 -27.29
C PRO A 48 -18.76 11.04 -28.09
N HIS A 49 -18.08 11.01 -29.24
CA HIS A 49 -17.90 9.80 -30.05
C HIS A 49 -17.00 8.72 -29.42
N LYS A 50 -16.14 9.06 -28.45
CA LYS A 50 -15.33 8.09 -27.68
C LYS A 50 -16.04 7.61 -26.41
N ALA A 51 -16.88 8.46 -25.80
CA ALA A 51 -17.66 8.11 -24.61
C ALA A 51 -18.84 7.16 -24.92
N ALA A 52 -19.42 7.27 -26.13
CA ALA A 52 -20.41 6.33 -26.65
C ALA A 52 -19.73 5.12 -27.32
N THR A 53 -18.89 4.39 -26.58
CA THR A 53 -18.33 3.15 -27.11
C THR A 53 -19.37 2.03 -26.96
N LEU A 54 -19.67 1.34 -28.06
CA LEU A 54 -20.52 0.16 -28.06
C LEU A 54 -20.02 -0.84 -27.01
N ASP A 55 -20.97 -1.41 -26.25
CA ASP A 55 -20.70 -2.50 -25.32
C ASP A 55 -20.05 -3.69 -26.06
N LEU A 56 -19.45 -4.61 -25.30
CA LEU A 56 -18.70 -5.71 -25.90
C LEU A 56 -19.53 -6.54 -26.87
N ALA A 57 -20.82 -6.73 -26.59
CA ALA A 57 -21.74 -7.48 -27.43
C ALA A 57 -22.05 -6.75 -28.75
N THR A 58 -22.42 -5.47 -28.70
CA THR A 58 -22.72 -4.67 -29.91
C THR A 58 -21.47 -4.46 -30.74
N ARG A 59 -20.30 -4.37 -30.10
CA ARG A 59 -19.00 -4.26 -30.77
C ARG A 59 -18.63 -5.53 -31.53
N LYS A 60 -18.74 -6.71 -30.89
CA LYS A 60 -18.53 -8.01 -31.56
C LYS A 60 -19.47 -8.18 -32.75
N LYS A 61 -20.74 -7.80 -32.60
CA LYS A 61 -21.73 -7.82 -33.69
C LYS A 61 -21.35 -6.88 -34.83
N LYS A 62 -20.85 -5.68 -34.52
CA LYS A 62 -20.39 -4.71 -35.53
C LYS A 62 -19.12 -5.17 -36.25
N VAL A 63 -18.16 -5.77 -35.54
CA VAL A 63 -16.95 -6.36 -36.15
C VAL A 63 -17.33 -7.46 -37.13
N ARG A 64 -18.22 -8.39 -36.75
CA ARG A 64 -18.71 -9.44 -37.65
C ARG A 64 -19.41 -8.86 -38.88
N LEU A 65 -20.32 -7.91 -38.68
CA LEU A 65 -21.05 -7.29 -39.79
C LEU A 65 -20.13 -6.51 -40.75
N LEU A 66 -19.05 -5.91 -40.25
CA LEU A 66 -18.05 -5.26 -41.09
C LEU A 66 -17.21 -6.28 -41.88
N GLN A 67 -16.86 -7.41 -41.27
CA GLN A 67 -16.14 -8.50 -41.93
C GLN A 67 -17.01 -9.17 -43.02
N GLU A 68 -18.29 -9.40 -42.74
CA GLU A 68 -19.26 -9.97 -43.67
C GLU A 68 -19.50 -9.05 -44.88
N ASN A 69 -19.46 -7.73 -44.68
CA ASN A 69 -19.60 -6.74 -45.76
C ASN A 69 -18.29 -6.40 -46.48
N GLY A 70 -17.21 -7.15 -46.23
CA GLY A 70 -15.92 -6.97 -46.93
C GLY A 70 -15.20 -5.67 -46.60
N ALA A 71 -15.45 -5.07 -45.44
CA ALA A 71 -14.73 -3.89 -45.00
C ALA A 71 -13.25 -4.20 -44.80
N ASP A 72 -12.38 -3.24 -45.11
CA ASP A 72 -10.93 -3.39 -44.93
C ASP A 72 -10.59 -3.74 -43.47
N SER A 73 -9.61 -4.61 -43.28
CA SER A 73 -9.22 -5.15 -41.97
C SER A 73 -8.77 -4.04 -41.01
N SER A 74 -8.29 -2.91 -41.54
CA SER A 74 -7.93 -1.71 -40.77
C SER A 74 -9.16 -1.06 -40.09
N VAL A 75 -10.34 -1.14 -40.71
CA VAL A 75 -11.60 -0.56 -40.20
C VAL A 75 -12.18 -1.44 -39.10
N ALA A 76 -12.13 -2.76 -39.27
CA ALA A 76 -12.58 -3.71 -38.24
C ALA A 76 -11.70 -3.66 -36.97
N ARG A 77 -10.37 -3.51 -37.13
CA ARG A 77 -9.42 -3.38 -36.00
C ARG A 77 -9.69 -2.19 -35.10
N ARG A 78 -10.27 -1.09 -35.59
CA ARG A 78 -10.66 0.06 -34.74
C ARG A 78 -11.74 -0.27 -33.70
N PHE A 79 -12.47 -1.36 -33.92
CA PHE A 79 -13.47 -1.89 -32.99
C PHE A 79 -12.95 -3.10 -32.21
N VAL A 80 -11.71 -3.51 -32.40
CA VAL A 80 -11.02 -4.48 -31.56
C VAL A 80 -10.23 -3.67 -30.53
N PRO A 81 -10.42 -3.88 -29.22
CA PRO A 81 -9.52 -3.28 -28.23
C PRO A 81 -8.08 -3.61 -28.63
N GLY A 82 -7.22 -2.60 -28.78
CA GLY A 82 -5.78 -2.87 -28.69
C GLY A 82 -5.48 -3.27 -27.24
N ASP A 83 -4.65 -4.29 -27.04
CA ASP A 83 -4.36 -4.82 -25.70
C ASP A 83 -3.66 -3.80 -24.80
N ASP A 84 -3.08 -2.73 -25.36
CA ASP A 84 -2.24 -1.78 -24.63
C ASP A 84 -3.00 -0.74 -23.80
N HIS A 85 -4.32 -0.52 -24.02
CA HIS A 85 -5.02 0.58 -23.33
C HIS A 85 -6.47 0.25 -22.93
N PRO A 86 -6.83 0.48 -21.66
CA PRO A 86 -8.21 0.32 -21.22
C PRO A 86 -9.16 1.31 -21.91
N LEU A 87 -10.26 0.78 -22.44
CA LEU A 87 -11.32 1.58 -23.08
C LEU A 87 -12.10 2.46 -22.08
N ARG A 88 -12.10 2.05 -20.80
CA ARG A 88 -12.80 2.71 -19.69
C ARG A 88 -11.79 3.50 -18.86
N GLN A 89 -12.16 4.70 -18.41
CA GLN A 89 -11.38 5.40 -17.37
C GLN A 89 -11.42 4.57 -16.09
N TYR A 90 -10.28 4.13 -15.56
CA TYR A 90 -10.20 3.75 -14.15
C TYR A 90 -9.60 4.89 -13.32
N PHE A 91 -9.80 4.73 -12.03
CA PHE A 91 -9.49 5.67 -10.99
C PHE A 91 -8.72 4.90 -9.91
N HIS A 92 -7.72 5.56 -9.33
CA HIS A 92 -6.98 5.06 -8.17
C HIS A 92 -7.95 4.80 -7.01
N SER A 93 -7.85 3.66 -6.33
CA SER A 93 -8.86 3.22 -5.38
C SER A 93 -8.87 4.08 -4.11
N ARG A 94 -7.69 4.55 -3.69
CA ARG A 94 -7.52 5.41 -2.50
C ARG A 94 -7.85 6.88 -2.76
N THR A 95 -7.40 7.43 -3.89
CA THR A 95 -7.51 8.88 -4.16
C THR A 95 -8.71 9.26 -5.01
N ASN A 96 -9.35 8.28 -5.67
CA ASN A 96 -10.38 8.50 -6.70
C ASN A 96 -9.93 9.43 -7.85
N LEU A 97 -8.62 9.59 -8.05
CA LEU A 97 -8.07 10.37 -9.16
C LEU A 97 -8.06 9.53 -10.45
N PRO A 98 -8.27 10.14 -11.63
CA PRO A 98 -8.21 9.42 -12.89
C PRO A 98 -6.79 8.93 -13.15
N MET A 99 -6.63 7.64 -13.42
CA MET A 99 -5.33 7.07 -13.79
C MET A 99 -4.90 7.55 -15.19
N LEU A 100 -3.62 7.88 -15.35
CA LEU A 100 -3.01 8.32 -16.60
C LEU A 100 -2.54 7.12 -17.45
N GLU A 101 -2.17 7.39 -18.71
CA GLU A 101 -1.59 6.36 -19.59
C GLU A 101 -0.25 5.87 -19.01
N GLY A 102 -0.09 4.55 -18.86
CA GLY A 102 1.09 3.92 -18.22
C GLY A 102 0.91 3.57 -16.73
N GLU A 103 0.07 4.31 -15.98
CA GLU A 103 -0.20 4.03 -14.55
C GLU A 103 -1.01 2.74 -14.32
N TRP A 104 -1.54 2.12 -15.37
CA TRP A 104 -2.30 0.87 -15.28
C TRP A 104 -1.42 -0.35 -14.99
N GLU A 105 -0.12 -0.26 -15.32
CA GLU A 105 0.83 -1.36 -15.19
C GLU A 105 1.48 -1.42 -13.80
N GLU A 106 1.44 -0.30 -13.07
CA GLU A 106 2.07 -0.15 -11.76
C GLU A 106 1.00 0.20 -10.73
N ASP A 107 0.55 -0.79 -9.97
CA ASP A 107 -0.43 -0.60 -8.91
C ASP A 107 0.24 0.03 -7.68
N SER A 108 0.25 1.36 -7.62
CA SER A 108 0.75 2.10 -6.45
C SER A 108 -0.07 1.87 -5.16
N ASP A 109 -1.23 1.21 -5.23
CA ASP A 109 -2.06 0.86 -4.07
C ASP A 109 -1.70 -0.51 -3.45
N ASP A 110 -0.70 -1.23 -3.97
CA ASP A 110 -0.33 -2.59 -3.52
C ASP A 110 0.29 -2.65 -2.11
N GLU A 111 0.73 -1.52 -1.54
CA GLU A 111 1.19 -1.46 -0.15
C GLU A 111 0.03 -1.03 0.79
N PRO A 112 -0.65 -1.99 1.48
CA PRO A 112 -1.63 -1.63 2.48
C PRO A 112 -0.96 -0.82 3.59
N ASP A 113 -1.54 0.32 3.93
CA ASP A 113 -1.13 1.06 5.13
C ASP A 113 -1.62 0.29 6.37
N GLU A 114 -0.77 -0.57 6.91
CA GLU A 114 -1.08 -1.40 8.09
C GLU A 114 -0.87 -0.66 9.42
N THR A 115 -0.50 0.63 9.40
CA THR A 115 -0.17 1.38 10.62
C THR A 115 -1.36 1.48 11.59
N TRP A 116 -2.58 1.61 11.07
CA TRP A 116 -3.80 1.63 11.87
C TRP A 116 -4.02 0.31 12.60
N LEU A 117 -3.69 -0.83 11.96
CA LEU A 117 -3.86 -2.17 12.52
C LEU A 117 -2.88 -2.40 13.67
N HIS A 118 -1.64 -1.93 13.52
CA HIS A 118 -0.67 -1.93 14.61
C HIS A 118 -1.15 -1.07 15.78
N LYS A 119 -1.62 0.15 15.51
CA LYS A 119 -2.10 1.07 16.56
C LYS A 119 -3.29 0.50 17.34
N MET A 120 -4.28 -0.06 16.63
CA MET A 120 -5.44 -0.70 17.25
C MET A 120 -5.01 -1.88 18.13
N SER A 121 -4.09 -2.72 17.63
CA SER A 121 -3.56 -3.86 18.36
C SER A 121 -2.81 -3.46 19.63
N GLU A 122 -2.06 -2.36 19.59
CA GLU A 122 -1.33 -1.84 20.75
C GLU A 122 -2.28 -1.22 21.79
N GLN A 123 -3.34 -0.54 21.36
CA GLN A 123 -4.37 0.01 22.25
C GLN A 123 -5.13 -1.09 22.99
N LEU A 124 -5.51 -2.15 22.27
CA LEU A 124 -6.18 -3.31 22.88
C LEU A 124 -5.29 -3.99 23.94
N LEU A 125 -3.97 -4.05 23.71
CA LEU A 125 -3.03 -4.57 24.71
C LEU A 125 -2.94 -3.68 25.96
N ASP A 126 -3.15 -2.37 25.83
CA ASP A 126 -3.09 -1.46 26.97
C ASP A 126 -4.26 -1.64 27.94
N GLU A 127 -5.40 -2.16 27.46
CA GLU A 127 -6.62 -2.39 28.26
C GLU A 127 -6.49 -3.52 29.30
N PHE A 128 -5.49 -4.40 29.19
CA PHE A 128 -5.30 -5.51 30.15
C PHE A 128 -4.74 -5.03 31.50
N GLU A 129 -5.54 -5.01 32.56
CA GLU A 129 -5.09 -4.56 33.89
C GLU A 129 -4.15 -5.56 34.60
N ASP A 130 -4.20 -6.83 34.20
CA ASP A 130 -3.47 -7.95 34.79
C ASP A 130 -2.08 -8.20 34.16
N VAL A 131 -1.72 -7.44 33.12
CA VAL A 131 -0.44 -7.57 32.41
C VAL A 131 0.48 -6.39 32.76
N SER A 132 1.74 -6.70 33.07
CA SER A 132 2.74 -5.69 33.41
C SER A 132 3.09 -4.79 32.22
N THR A 133 3.46 -3.53 32.48
CA THR A 133 3.90 -2.59 31.44
C THR A 133 5.08 -3.11 30.62
N LYS A 134 6.03 -3.84 31.25
CA LYS A 134 7.16 -4.46 30.56
C LYS A 134 6.71 -5.58 29.61
N GLU A 135 5.81 -6.44 30.07
CA GLU A 135 5.24 -7.54 29.28
C GLU A 135 4.45 -7.00 28.10
N LYS A 136 3.57 -6.01 28.32
CA LYS A 136 2.86 -5.30 27.25
C LYS A 136 3.81 -4.74 26.23
N LYS A 137 4.89 -4.06 26.67
CA LYS A 137 5.87 -3.47 25.76
C LYS A 137 6.54 -4.53 24.88
N PHE A 138 6.95 -5.66 25.48
CA PHE A 138 7.49 -6.78 24.72
C PHE A 138 6.47 -7.35 23.72
N MET A 139 5.24 -7.62 24.17
CA MET A 139 4.15 -8.13 23.32
C MET A 139 3.89 -7.23 22.12
N LYS A 140 3.90 -5.90 22.30
CA LYS A 140 3.73 -4.94 21.20
C LYS A 140 4.84 -5.03 20.16
N VAL A 141 6.10 -5.09 20.62
CA VAL A 141 7.28 -5.20 19.73
C VAL A 141 7.24 -6.51 18.94
N TRP A 142 6.94 -7.63 19.59
CA TRP A 142 6.79 -8.93 18.94
C TRP A 142 5.62 -8.97 17.94
N ASN A 143 4.44 -8.52 18.36
CA ASN A 143 3.25 -8.53 17.50
C ASN A 143 3.43 -7.64 16.26
N ARG A 144 4.11 -6.50 16.39
CA ARG A 144 4.46 -5.65 15.26
C ARG A 144 5.37 -6.37 14.28
N PHE A 145 6.40 -7.06 14.78
CA PHE A 145 7.32 -7.83 13.93
C PHE A 145 6.63 -8.97 13.18
N ILE A 146 5.76 -9.74 13.85
CA ILE A 146 5.04 -10.85 13.22
C ILE A 146 3.99 -10.37 12.22
N LYS A 147 3.36 -9.22 12.46
CA LYS A 147 2.41 -8.65 11.49
C LYS A 147 3.12 -8.14 10.23
N SER A 148 4.31 -7.55 10.37
CA SER A 148 5.08 -7.06 9.23
C SER A 148 5.83 -8.14 8.45
N HIS A 149 6.03 -9.33 9.03
CA HIS A 149 6.65 -10.46 8.37
C HIS A 149 5.66 -11.63 8.29
N THR A 150 5.22 -11.99 7.09
CA THR A 150 4.28 -13.10 6.89
C THR A 150 4.95 -14.45 7.17
N ILE A 151 4.92 -14.89 8.43
CA ILE A 151 5.38 -16.22 8.84
C ILE A 151 4.23 -17.20 8.62
N ILE A 152 4.32 -18.00 7.55
CA ILE A 152 3.27 -18.95 7.17
C ILE A 152 3.56 -20.36 7.71
N ALA A 153 4.83 -20.72 7.88
CA ALA A 153 5.26 -22.07 8.23
C ALA A 153 6.01 -22.10 9.56
N ASP A 154 5.70 -23.08 10.42
CA ASP A 154 6.34 -23.22 11.75
C ASP A 154 7.87 -23.35 11.65
N ASN A 155 8.36 -24.00 10.58
CA ASN A 155 9.78 -24.20 10.35
C ASN A 155 10.57 -22.90 10.09
N SER A 156 9.90 -21.80 9.74
CA SER A 156 10.55 -20.51 9.52
C SER A 156 10.63 -19.67 10.80
N LEU A 157 9.95 -20.09 11.88
CA LEU A 157 9.96 -19.36 13.14
C LEU A 157 11.36 -19.22 13.76
N PRO A 158 12.24 -20.26 13.80
CA PRO A 158 13.59 -20.11 14.32
C PRO A 158 14.41 -19.04 13.58
N SER A 159 14.34 -19.03 12.24
CA SER A 159 15.02 -17.99 11.44
C SER A 159 14.41 -16.60 11.66
N SER A 160 13.09 -16.52 11.83
CA SER A 160 12.40 -15.28 12.11
C SER A 160 12.73 -14.72 13.49
N CYS A 161 12.91 -15.57 14.52
CA CYS A 161 13.40 -15.15 15.83
C CYS A 161 14.80 -14.52 15.73
N MET A 162 15.72 -15.09 14.94
CA MET A 162 17.02 -14.48 14.68
C MET A 162 16.91 -13.13 13.98
N ASN A 163 16.04 -13.03 12.96
CA ASN A 163 15.79 -11.76 12.27
C ASN A 163 15.17 -10.71 13.21
N PHE A 164 14.24 -11.12 14.06
CA PHE A 164 13.64 -10.27 15.09
C PHE A 164 14.70 -9.63 15.99
N LEU A 165 15.62 -10.45 16.51
CA LEU A 165 16.69 -9.96 17.38
C LEU A 165 17.56 -8.94 16.66
N ARG A 166 18.02 -9.23 15.44
CA ARG A 166 18.87 -8.31 14.67
C ARG A 166 18.19 -6.96 14.39
N ASN A 167 16.88 -6.97 14.19
CA ASN A 167 16.14 -5.75 13.87
C ASN A 167 15.67 -4.98 15.11
N GLN A 168 15.49 -5.64 16.26
CA GLN A 168 14.84 -5.06 17.44
C GLN A 168 15.68 -5.08 18.72
N TYR A 169 16.93 -5.58 18.69
CA TYR A 169 17.78 -5.70 19.90
C TYR A 169 17.94 -4.39 20.66
N TYR A 170 18.10 -3.26 19.95
CA TYR A 170 18.24 -1.94 20.57
C TYR A 170 17.02 -1.59 21.43
N MET A 171 15.81 -1.79 20.89
CA MET A 171 14.56 -1.56 21.61
C MET A 171 14.40 -2.51 22.81
N LEU A 172 14.85 -3.76 22.68
CA LEU A 172 14.82 -4.73 23.77
C LEU A 172 15.81 -4.38 24.90
N GLN A 173 17.00 -3.90 24.55
CA GLN A 173 18.04 -3.48 25.49
C GLN A 173 17.66 -2.21 26.25
N GLU A 174 17.25 -1.16 25.54
CA GLU A 174 16.86 0.13 26.13
C GLU A 174 15.76 -0.03 27.20
N ASN A 175 14.89 -1.03 27.00
CA ASN A 175 13.72 -1.27 27.86
C ASN A 175 13.91 -2.42 28.86
N ASP A 176 15.12 -3.00 28.95
CA ASP A 176 15.44 -4.12 29.83
C ASP A 176 14.41 -5.27 29.71
N LEU A 177 14.21 -5.73 28.46
CA LEU A 177 13.21 -6.73 28.08
C LEU A 177 13.79 -8.14 27.90
N ARG A 178 15.06 -8.35 28.23
CA ARG A 178 15.76 -9.64 28.06
C ARG A 178 15.02 -10.81 28.72
N GLN A 179 14.48 -10.62 29.93
CA GLN A 179 13.73 -11.68 30.62
C GLN A 179 12.38 -11.99 29.95
N ASN A 180 11.69 -10.96 29.46
CA ASN A 180 10.44 -11.13 28.71
C ASN A 180 10.67 -11.87 27.38
N LEU A 181 11.80 -11.58 26.71
CA LEU A 181 12.25 -12.29 25.53
C LEU A 181 12.46 -13.78 25.82
N LEU A 182 13.21 -14.11 26.86
CA LEU A 182 13.46 -15.50 27.23
C LEU A 182 12.16 -16.23 27.59
N LEU A 183 11.28 -15.58 28.37
CA LEU A 183 9.97 -16.14 28.72
C LEU A 183 9.13 -16.42 27.47
N HIS A 184 9.14 -15.50 26.50
CA HIS A 184 8.44 -15.71 25.24
C HIS A 184 9.01 -16.90 24.44
N PHE A 185 10.33 -17.06 24.39
CA PHE A 185 10.96 -18.23 23.76
C PHE A 185 10.64 -19.53 24.49
N MET A 186 10.51 -19.52 25.82
CA MET A 186 10.02 -20.68 26.57
C MET A 186 8.56 -21.01 26.20
N ASN A 187 7.69 -20.01 26.06
CA ASN A 187 6.32 -20.26 25.58
C ASN A 187 6.32 -20.88 24.17
N LEU A 188 7.20 -20.43 23.26
CA LEU A 188 7.33 -21.02 21.93
C LEU A 188 7.94 -22.44 21.96
N TRP A 189 8.76 -22.77 22.96
CA TRP A 189 9.15 -24.15 23.22
C TRP A 189 7.92 -24.98 23.59
N ASP A 190 7.15 -24.52 24.57
CA ASP A 190 6.02 -25.27 25.12
C ASP A 190 4.99 -25.62 24.03
N GLU A 191 4.79 -24.71 23.06
CA GLU A 191 3.94 -24.93 21.87
C GLU A 191 4.59 -25.82 20.78
N GLY A 192 5.83 -26.27 20.98
CA GLY A 192 6.58 -27.14 20.06
C GLY A 192 7.18 -26.41 18.85
N LEU A 193 7.17 -25.07 18.85
CA LEU A 193 7.64 -24.26 17.73
C LEU A 193 9.16 -24.02 17.76
N LEU A 194 9.75 -24.01 18.95
CA LEU A 194 11.19 -23.89 19.15
C LEU A 194 11.80 -25.12 19.85
N SER A 195 13.09 -25.33 19.58
CA SER A 195 13.89 -26.33 20.28
C SER A 195 14.82 -25.64 21.28
N SER A 196 15.29 -26.38 22.29
CA SER A 196 16.30 -25.89 23.24
C SER A 196 17.50 -25.23 22.57
N LYS A 197 17.97 -25.84 21.45
CA LYS A 197 19.09 -25.32 20.68
C LYS A 197 18.77 -23.95 20.07
N HIS A 198 17.59 -23.79 19.47
CA HIS A 198 17.18 -22.51 18.87
C HIS A 198 17.17 -21.39 19.91
N ILE A 199 16.68 -21.67 21.12
CA ILE A 199 16.61 -20.67 22.19
C ILE A 199 18.01 -20.28 22.66
N MET A 200 18.90 -21.27 22.87
CA MET A 200 20.28 -20.98 23.24
C MET A 200 20.98 -20.13 22.17
N ASP A 201 20.86 -20.52 20.89
CA ASP A 201 21.47 -19.78 19.78
C ASP A 201 20.93 -18.33 19.72
N CYS A 202 19.62 -18.13 19.87
CA CYS A 202 19.00 -16.80 19.90
C CYS A 202 19.47 -15.96 21.10
N MET A 203 19.57 -16.55 22.30
CA MET A 203 20.00 -15.80 23.49
C MET A 203 21.48 -15.41 23.42
N VAL A 204 22.33 -16.28 22.88
CA VAL A 204 23.75 -15.96 22.63
C VAL A 204 23.89 -14.84 21.60
N GLU A 205 23.11 -14.87 20.51
CA GLU A 205 23.08 -13.78 19.52
C GLU A 205 22.63 -12.46 20.17
N TYR A 206 21.57 -12.48 20.98
CA TYR A 206 21.10 -11.27 21.68
C TYR A 206 22.16 -10.67 22.60
N ASP A 207 22.79 -11.50 23.44
CA ASP A 207 23.82 -11.04 24.37
C ASP A 207 25.04 -10.49 23.60
N SER A 208 25.44 -11.13 22.50
CA SER A 208 26.53 -10.64 21.63
C SER A 208 26.20 -9.30 20.97
N LEU A 209 24.96 -9.11 20.52
CA LEU A 209 24.49 -7.85 19.94
C LEU A 209 24.53 -6.72 20.98
N VAL A 210 24.08 -6.99 22.21
CA VAL A 210 24.08 -6.03 23.31
C VAL A 210 25.50 -5.62 23.72
N GLU A 211 26.44 -6.57 23.78
CA GLU A 211 27.85 -6.30 24.10
C GLU A 211 28.59 -5.52 22.99
N SER A 212 28.13 -5.62 21.74
CA SER A 212 28.75 -4.92 20.60
C SER A 212 28.42 -3.42 20.53
N VAL A 213 27.46 -2.95 21.33
CA VAL A 213 27.09 -1.53 21.41
C VAL A 213 27.99 -0.82 22.44
N PRO A 214 28.74 0.22 22.05
CA PRO A 214 29.64 0.95 22.95
C PRO A 214 28.93 1.81 24.00
#